data_AF-A0A397EG99-F1
#
_entry.id   AF-A0A397EG99-F1
#
_cell.length_a   1.000
_cell.length_b   1.000
_cell.length_c   1.000
_cell.angle_alpha   90.00
_cell.angle_beta   90.00
_cell.angle_gamma   90.00
#
_symmetry.space_group_name_H-M   'P 1'
#
loop_
_entity.id
_entity.type
_entity.pdbx_description
1 polymer ?
#
loop_
_entity_poly.entity_id
_entity_poly.type
_entity_poly.pdbx_seq_one_letter_code
_entity_poly.pdbx_strand_id
1 'polypeptide(L)'
;NVPYNDSTNTNGGRLQDHGIMELVSKNQLKPTFSASMPPEILAVAQQCLEFDPAQRPKATVVSYALRKFRKAVEKSSQSGYSNQNSTM
;
A
#
# COMPACT_ATOMS: atom_id res chain seq x y z
N ASN A 1 2.58 10.25 7.07
CA ASN A 1 3.62 9.23 7.31
C ASN A 1 4.71 9.42 6.27
N VAL A 2 5.98 9.51 6.67
CA VAL A 2 7.11 9.65 5.74
C VAL A 2 7.67 8.25 5.44
N PRO A 3 8.01 7.91 4.18
CA PRO A 3 8.62 6.61 3.87
C PRO A 3 9.85 6.31 4.74
N TYR A 4 10.04 5.04 5.10
CA TYR A 4 11.19 4.52 5.86
C TYR A 4 11.37 5.07 7.29
N ASN A 5 10.38 5.76 7.86
CA ASN A 5 10.49 6.33 9.21
C ASN A 5 10.70 5.27 10.31
N ASP A 6 10.33 4.02 10.05
CA ASP A 6 10.50 2.85 10.91
C ASP A 6 11.76 2.03 10.61
N SER A 7 12.57 2.43 9.63
CA SER A 7 13.79 1.72 9.26
C SER A 7 14.93 2.01 10.25
N THR A 8 15.57 0.96 10.74
CA THR A 8 16.67 1.04 11.71
C THR A 8 17.97 0.49 11.15
N ASN A 9 19.10 0.97 11.69
CA ASN A 9 20.43 0.43 11.44
C ASN A 9 20.73 -0.76 12.37
N THR A 10 21.92 -1.36 12.22
CA THR A 10 22.36 -2.52 13.02
C THR A 10 22.44 -2.27 14.52
N ASN A 11 22.53 -0.99 14.93
CA ASN A 11 22.62 -0.58 16.33
C ASN A 11 21.26 -0.16 16.91
N GLY A 12 20.16 -0.37 16.15
CA GLY A 12 18.81 0.03 16.55
C GLY A 12 18.50 1.53 16.42
N GLY A 13 19.46 2.33 15.93
CA GLY A 13 19.22 3.74 15.62
C GLY A 13 18.46 3.91 14.31
N ARG A 14 17.82 5.07 14.11
CA ARG A 14 17.14 5.37 12.84
C ARG A 14 18.12 5.34 11.67
N LEU A 15 17.71 4.72 10.57
CA LEU A 15 18.48 4.72 9.34
C LEU A 15 18.57 6.16 8.79
N GLN A 16 19.77 6.56 8.38
CA GLN A 16 20.03 7.90 7.85
C GLN A 16 19.71 7.97 6.35
N ASP A 17 19.41 9.16 5.82
CA ASP A 17 18.98 9.34 4.42
C ASP A 17 19.94 8.73 3.40
N HIS A 18 21.26 8.87 3.60
CA HIS A 18 22.25 8.26 2.72
C HIS A 18 22.18 6.72 2.75
N GLY A 19 21.97 6.11 3.93
CA GLY A 19 21.78 4.68 4.07
C GLY A 19 20.47 4.20 3.46
N ILE A 20 19.40 4.98 3.56
CA ILE A 20 18.13 4.72 2.85
C ILE A 20 18.38 4.71 1.34
N MET A 21 19.02 5.76 0.79
CA MET A 21 19.34 5.86 -0.64
C MET A 21 20.18 4.67 -1.12
N GLU A 22 21.21 4.30 -0.35
CA GLU A 22 22.08 3.17 -0.66
C GLU A 22 21.29 1.86 -0.72
N LEU A 23 20.52 1.53 0.33
CA LEU A 23 19.78 0.26 0.38
C LEU A 23 18.65 0.20 -0.66
N VAL A 24 18.00 1.32 -0.97
CA VAL A 24 17.03 1.40 -2.06
C VAL A 24 17.71 1.15 -3.41
N SER A 25 18.86 1.78 -3.67
CA SER A 25 19.61 1.59 -4.92
C SER A 25 20.08 0.15 -5.13
N LYS A 26 20.38 -0.56 -4.02
CA LYS A 26 20.78 -1.97 -4.02
C LYS A 26 19.60 -2.95 -4.07
N ASN A 27 18.36 -2.46 -4.16
CA ASN A 27 17.16 -3.29 -4.07
C ASN A 27 17.10 -4.11 -2.77
N GLN A 28 17.42 -3.49 -1.63
CA GLN A 28 17.46 -4.11 -0.30
C GLN A 28 16.49 -3.47 0.71
N LEU A 29 15.84 -2.37 0.34
CA LEU A 29 14.91 -1.66 1.23
C LEU A 29 13.62 -1.29 0.49
N LYS A 30 12.48 -1.72 1.04
CA LYS A 30 11.14 -1.28 0.66
C LYS A 30 10.54 -0.51 1.85
N PRO A 31 9.71 0.52 1.63
CA PRO A 31 8.97 1.14 2.71
C PRO A 31 7.95 0.15 3.29
N THR A 32 7.54 0.37 4.53
CA THR A 32 6.43 -0.35 5.14
C THR A 32 5.11 0.37 4.88
N PHE A 33 4.03 -0.40 4.79
CA PHE A 33 2.68 0.13 4.70
C PHE A 33 2.02 0.13 6.08
N SER A 34 1.06 1.03 6.28
CA SER A 34 0.25 1.06 7.50
C SER A 34 -0.54 -0.23 7.66
N ALA A 35 -0.70 -0.71 8.90
CA ALA A 35 -1.58 -1.83 9.23
C ALA A 35 -3.07 -1.55 8.89
N SER A 36 -3.45 -0.28 8.75
CA SER A 36 -4.79 0.13 8.32
C SER A 36 -5.01 0.06 6.80
N MET A 37 -3.98 -0.28 6.01
CA MET A 37 -4.12 -0.36 4.55
C MET A 37 -4.98 -1.58 4.18
N PRO A 38 -6.04 -1.40 3.36
CA PRO A 38 -6.89 -2.51 2.93
C PRO A 38 -6.07 -3.59 2.20
N PRO A 39 -6.29 -4.90 2.48
CA PRO A 39 -5.51 -5.98 1.87
C PRO A 39 -5.49 -5.97 0.34
N GLU A 40 -6.60 -5.59 -0.30
CA GLU A 40 -6.70 -5.51 -1.76
C GLU A 40 -5.81 -4.43 -2.36
N ILE A 41 -5.61 -3.33 -1.64
CA ILE A 41 -4.70 -2.25 -2.03
C ILE A 41 -3.25 -2.61 -1.67
N LEU A 42 -3.04 -3.22 -0.51
CA LEU A 42 -1.72 -3.65 -0.06
C LEU A 42 -1.06 -4.59 -1.08
N ALA A 43 -1.81 -5.55 -1.62
CA ALA A 43 -1.29 -6.50 -2.61
C ALA A 43 -0.72 -5.81 -3.86
N VAL A 44 -1.46 -4.87 -4.46
CA VAL A 44 -0.97 -4.14 -5.64
C VAL A 44 0.15 -3.16 -5.29
N ALA A 45 0.11 -2.56 -4.10
CA ALA A 45 1.14 -1.65 -3.62
C ALA A 45 2.48 -2.37 -3.36
N GLN A 46 2.45 -3.59 -2.83
CA GLN A 46 3.63 -4.44 -2.66
C GLN A 46 4.23 -4.84 -4.02
N GLN A 47 3.39 -5.20 -5.00
CA GLN A 47 3.86 -5.52 -6.36
C GLN A 47 4.53 -4.31 -7.03
N CYS A 48 4.01 -3.09 -6.83
CA CYS A 48 4.66 -1.86 -7.33
C CYS A 48 6.08 -1.67 -6.81
N LEU A 49 6.37 -2.18 -5.62
CA LEU A 49 7.66 -2.07 -4.96
C LEU A 49 8.55 -3.30 -5.20
N GLU A 50 8.22 -4.17 -6.14
CA GLU A 50 9.09 -5.30 -6.43
C GLU A 50 10.49 -4.89 -6.87
N PHE A 51 11.48 -5.62 -6.34
CA PHE A 51 12.88 -5.37 -6.63
C PHE A 51 13.19 -5.75 -8.08
N ASP A 52 12.68 -6.89 -8.55
CA ASP A 52 12.70 -7.24 -9.95
C ASP A 52 11.74 -6.33 -10.73
N PRO A 53 12.23 -5.47 -11.65
CA PRO A 53 11.38 -4.61 -12.46
C PRO A 53 10.37 -5.39 -13.31
N ALA A 54 10.67 -6.64 -13.69
CA ALA A 54 9.76 -7.47 -14.48
C ALA A 54 8.54 -7.94 -13.69
N GLN A 55 8.63 -7.97 -12.35
CA GLN A 55 7.50 -8.30 -11.46
C GLN A 55 6.62 -7.10 -11.13
N ARG A 56 7.03 -5.87 -11.52
CA ARG A 56 6.22 -4.67 -11.27
C ARG A 56 4.99 -4.66 -12.18
N PRO A 57 3.82 -4.28 -11.65
CA PRO A 57 2.59 -4.27 -12.44
C PRO A 57 2.62 -3.13 -13.44
N LYS A 58 2.03 -3.36 -14.62
CA LYS A 58 1.75 -2.28 -15.57
C LYS A 58 0.75 -1.30 -14.95
N ALA A 59 0.84 -0.02 -15.34
CA ALA A 59 -0.08 1.02 -14.86
C ALA A 59 -1.57 0.68 -15.07
N THR A 60 -1.90 -0.07 -16.12
CA THR A 60 -3.27 -0.55 -16.39
C THR A 60 -3.77 -1.51 -15.32
N VAL A 61 -2.91 -2.40 -14.79
CA VAL A 61 -3.23 -3.32 -13.70
C VAL A 61 -3.50 -2.55 -12.41
N VAL A 62 -2.63 -1.58 -12.10
CA VAL A 62 -2.79 -0.71 -10.91
C VAL A 62 -4.10 0.08 -11.00
N SER A 63 -4.37 0.70 -12.16
CA SER A 63 -5.59 1.48 -12.39
C SER A 63 -6.85 0.62 -12.27
N TYR A 64 -6.81 -0.61 -12.77
CA TYR A 64 -7.91 -1.56 -12.61
C TYR A 64 -8.15 -1.93 -11.14
N ALA A 65 -7.09 -2.27 -10.39
CA ALA A 65 -7.19 -2.61 -8.97
C ALA A 65 -7.79 -1.47 -8.14
N LEU A 66 -7.31 -0.24 -8.35
CA LEU A 66 -7.81 0.96 -7.65
C LEU A 66 -9.29 1.23 -7.97
N ARG A 67 -9.68 1.13 -9.25
CA ARG A 67 -11.10 1.29 -9.65
C ARG A 67 -11.99 0.23 -9.05
N LYS A 68 -11.54 -1.03 -9.01
CA LYS A 68 -12.27 -2.15 -8.42
C LYS A 68 -12.47 -1.93 -6.92
N PHE A 69 -11.42 -1.54 -6.20
CA PHE A 69 -11.49 -1.23 -4.78
C PHE A 69 -12.44 -0.06 -4.50
N ARG A 70 -12.33 1.04 -5.25
CA ARG A 70 -13.23 2.21 -5.10
C ARG A 70 -14.71 1.82 -5.20
N LYS A 71 -15.08 1.04 -6.21
CA LYS A 71 -16.45 0.54 -6.37
C LYS A 71 -16.92 -0.36 -5.21
N ALA A 72 -16.02 -1.18 -4.67
CA ALA A 72 -16.33 -2.03 -3.53
C ALA A 72 -16.62 -1.20 -2.28
N VAL A 73 -15.81 -0.16 -2.02
CA VAL A 73 -16.02 0.79 -0.93
C VAL A 73 -17.34 1.53 -1.10
N GLU A 74 -17.62 2.08 -2.29
CA GLU A 74 -18.90 2.76 -2.59
C GLU A 74 -20.12 1.87 -2.31
N LYS A 75 -20.09 0.61 -2.77
CA LYS A 75 -21.18 -0.36 -2.53
C LYS A 75 -21.36 -0.66 -1.03
N SER A 76 -20.27 -0.77 -0.28
CA SER A 76 -20.32 -1.00 1.16
C SER A 76 -20.98 0.16 1.91
N SER A 77 -20.73 1.40 1.46
CA SER A 77 -21.36 2.61 2.02
C SER A 77 -22.85 2.72 1.67
N GLN A 78 -23.26 2.28 0.48
CA GLN A 78 -24.66 2.32 0.05
C GLN A 78 -25.55 1.29 0.80
N SER A 79 -25.02 0.10 1.07
CA SER A 79 -25.79 -0.99 1.68
C SER A 79 -26.12 -0.76 3.17
N GLY A 80 -25.42 0.16 3.84
CA GLY A 80 -25.71 0.59 5.21
C GLY A 80 -26.90 1.55 5.33
N TYR A 81 -27.29 2.22 4.24
CA TYR A 81 -28.41 3.17 4.22
C TYR A 81 -29.78 2.53 3.99
N SER A 82 -29.83 1.35 3.37
CA SER A 82 -31.09 0.68 2.99
C SER A 82 -31.77 -0.12 4.12
N ASN A 83 -31.11 -0.34 5.26
CA ASN A 83 -31.67 -1.09 6.40
C ASN A 83 -32.40 -0.23 7.44
N GLN A 84 -32.59 1.07 7.21
CA GLN A 84 -33.22 2.00 8.16
C GLN A 84 -34.69 2.36 7.81
N ASN A 85 -35.24 1.88 6.69
CA ASN A 85 -36.58 2.30 6.21
C ASN A 85 -37.66 1.19 6.29
N SER A 86 -37.49 0.19 7.16
CA SER A 86 -38.45 -0.92 7.30
C SER A 86 -38.98 -1.04 8.73
N THR A 87 -39.54 0.05 9.27
CA THR A 87 -40.46 0.00 10.41
C THR A 87 -41.44 1.17 10.28
N MET A 88 -42.53 0.93 9.57
CA MET A 88 -43.83 1.55 9.84
C MET A 88 -44.80 0.43 10.22
#